data_AF-A0ABC8ELU4-F1
#
_entry.id   AF-A0ABC8ELU4-F1
#
_cell.length_a   1.000
_cell.length_b   1.000
_cell.length_c   1.000
_cell.angle_alpha   90.00
_cell.angle_beta   90.00
_cell.angle_gamma   90.00
#
_symmetry.space_group_name_H-M   'P 1'
#
loop_
_entity.id
_entity.type
_entity.pdbx_description
1 polymer ?
#
loop_
_entity_poly.entity_id
_entity_poly.type
_entity_poly.pdbx_seq_one_letter_code
_entity_poly.pdbx_strand_id
1 'polypeptide(L)'
;MRTIEIDFEVYKALMLRRKSEEVSFNDVLRDLLNLSPSTSFKSPVKIERTDRPWMSRGVKFPHGTEFRSTYNGIEYTGQVNSGALVVEGERFDSSSEAAFFITGDEVDGWYFWECKMPGTDSWKGINSFR
;
A
#
# COMPACT_ATOMS: atom_id res chain seq x y z
N MET A 1 23.53 -3.42 1.44
CA MET A 1 23.81 -4.35 0.32
C MET A 1 24.82 -5.38 0.80
N ARG A 2 24.63 -6.64 0.42
CA ARG A 2 25.62 -7.72 0.60
C ARG A 2 25.86 -8.34 -0.77
N THR A 3 27.10 -8.68 -1.09
CA THR A 3 27.46 -9.32 -2.36
C THR A 3 27.35 -10.83 -2.19
N ILE A 4 26.70 -11.50 -3.14
CA ILE A 4 26.61 -12.96 -3.22
C ILE A 4 27.12 -13.33 -4.61
N GLU A 5 28.13 -14.20 -4.67
CA GLU A 5 28.63 -14.76 -5.92
C GLU A 5 27.80 -15.98 -6.30
N ILE A 6 27.37 -16.02 -7.56
CA ILE A 6 26.56 -17.11 -8.13
C ILE A 6 27.17 -17.52 -9.46
N ASP A 7 26.95 -18.78 -9.86
CA ASP A 7 27.38 -19.28 -11.16
C ASP A 7 26.49 -18.76 -12.31
N PHE A 8 26.97 -18.98 -13.54
CA PHE A 8 26.33 -18.49 -14.74
C PHE A 8 24.94 -19.09 -14.99
N GLU A 9 24.71 -20.35 -14.64
CA GLU A 9 23.42 -21.01 -14.83
C GLU A 9 22.38 -20.46 -13.86
N VAL A 10 22.77 -20.20 -12.61
CA VAL A 10 21.89 -19.53 -11.63
C VAL A 10 21.55 -18.11 -12.08
N TYR A 11 22.52 -17.33 -12.56
CA TYR A 11 22.27 -16.00 -13.09
C TYR A 11 21.25 -16.02 -14.26
N LYS A 12 21.42 -16.95 -15.19
CA LYS A 12 20.49 -17.15 -16.33
C LYS A 12 19.09 -17.57 -15.86
N ALA A 13 19.01 -18.46 -14.88
CA ALA A 13 17.74 -18.90 -14.31
C ALA A 13 16.99 -17.76 -13.61
N LEU A 14 17.70 -16.86 -12.93
CA LEU A 14 17.11 -15.66 -12.35
C LEU A 14 16.65 -14.68 -13.42
N MET A 15 17.43 -14.49 -14.49
CA MET A 15 17.07 -13.62 -15.61
C MET A 15 15.80 -14.08 -16.34
N LEU A 16 15.66 -15.38 -16.60
CA LEU A 16 14.48 -15.96 -17.23
C LEU A 16 13.20 -15.81 -16.39
N ARG A 17 13.33 -15.76 -15.06
CA ARG A 17 12.21 -15.54 -14.14
C ARG A 17 11.78 -14.09 -14.01
N ARG A 18 12.56 -13.12 -14.50
CA ARG A 18 12.15 -11.71 -14.50
C ARG A 18 11.00 -11.53 -15.48
N LYS A 19 9.79 -11.32 -14.96
CA LYS A 19 8.58 -11.05 -15.77
C LYS A 19 8.66 -9.71 -16.51
N SER A 20 9.38 -8.75 -15.92
CA SER A 20 9.60 -7.41 -16.47
C SER A 20 11.00 -6.92 -16.08
N GLU A 21 11.57 -6.02 -16.88
CA GLU A 21 12.90 -5.44 -16.65
C GLU A 21 12.99 -4.65 -15.33
N GLU A 22 11.85 -4.15 -14.87
CA GLU A 22 11.74 -3.44 -13.60
C GLU A 22 12.08 -4.36 -12.42
N VAL A 23 11.62 -5.62 -12.39
CA VAL A 23 11.76 -6.53 -11.23
C VAL A 23 13.22 -6.84 -10.92
N SER A 24 13.74 -6.57 -9.72
CA SER A 24 15.15 -6.83 -9.40
C SER A 24 15.42 -8.31 -9.16
N PHE A 25 16.69 -8.73 -9.28
CA PHE A 25 17.09 -10.09 -8.92
C PHE A 25 16.81 -10.43 -7.46
N ASN A 26 16.88 -9.44 -6.56
CA ASN A 26 16.55 -9.63 -5.15
C ASN A 26 15.06 -9.94 -4.97
N ASP A 27 14.16 -9.31 -5.73
CA ASP A 27 12.73 -9.59 -5.66
C ASP A 27 12.38 -10.97 -6.21
N VAL A 28 13.06 -11.41 -7.28
CA VAL A 28 12.95 -12.80 -7.78
C VAL A 28 13.40 -13.81 -6.72
N LEU A 29 14.50 -13.53 -6.03
CA LEU A 29 15.00 -14.41 -4.96
C LEU A 29 14.05 -14.44 -3.76
N ARG A 30 13.41 -13.33 -3.42
CA ARG A 30 12.43 -13.27 -2.33
C ARG A 30 11.17 -14.09 -2.64
N ASP A 31 10.65 -13.98 -3.86
CA ASP A 31 9.55 -14.82 -4.34
C ASP A 31 9.90 -16.31 -4.25
N LEU A 32 11.10 -16.69 -4.73
CA LEU A 32 11.56 -18.08 -4.73
C LEU A 32 11.78 -18.62 -3.30
N LEU A 33 12.22 -17.78 -2.37
CA LEU A 33 12.40 -18.11 -0.96
C LEU A 33 11.12 -17.92 -0.13
N ASN A 34 10.00 -17.59 -0.78
CA ASN A 34 8.71 -17.34 -0.15
C ASN A 34 8.76 -16.27 0.96
N LEU A 35 9.67 -15.29 0.80
CA LEU A 35 9.83 -14.13 1.67
C LEU A 35 8.87 -13.03 1.24
N SER A 36 8.35 -12.27 2.18
CA SER A 36 7.52 -11.09 1.88
C SER A 36 8.21 -10.19 0.83
N PRO A 37 7.48 -9.56 -0.12
CA PRO A 37 8.11 -8.73 -1.13
C PRO A 37 9.01 -7.67 -0.48
N SER A 38 10.23 -7.46 -1.00
CA SER A 38 10.98 -6.28 -0.55
C SER A 38 10.21 -5.07 -1.01
N THR A 39 9.98 -4.10 -0.13
CA THR A 39 9.31 -2.81 -0.38
C THR A 39 10.09 -1.92 -1.37
N SER A 40 10.53 -2.48 -2.50
CA SER A 40 11.35 -1.82 -3.50
C SER A 40 10.83 -2.11 -4.91
N PHE A 41 9.51 -2.10 -5.08
CA PHE A 41 8.88 -1.65 -6.32
C PHE A 41 7.65 -0.81 -6.03
N LYS A 42 7.89 0.49 -5.87
CA LYS A 42 7.19 1.48 -6.70
C LYS A 42 8.23 2.50 -7.14
N SER A 43 8.79 2.32 -8.34
CA SER A 43 9.18 3.50 -9.13
C SER A 43 8.00 4.46 -9.06
N PRO A 44 8.21 5.75 -8.79
CA PRO A 44 7.10 6.70 -8.76
C PRO A 44 6.55 6.75 -10.18
N VAL A 45 5.53 5.93 -10.45
CA VAL A 45 4.53 6.28 -11.43
C VAL A 45 4.22 7.72 -11.07
N LYS A 46 4.43 8.64 -12.03
CA LYS A 46 3.86 9.97 -11.95
C LYS A 46 2.36 9.74 -11.79
N ILE A 47 1.90 9.61 -10.56
CA ILE A 47 0.50 9.68 -10.22
C ILE A 47 0.21 11.13 -10.55
N GLU A 48 -0.38 11.35 -11.72
CA GLU A 48 -0.91 12.66 -12.07
C GLU A 48 -1.71 13.10 -10.86
N ARG A 49 -1.23 14.16 -10.20
CA ARG A 49 -1.83 14.76 -9.02
C ARG A 49 -3.15 15.36 -9.43
N THR A 50 -4.12 14.49 -9.71
CA THR A 50 -5.50 14.89 -9.76
C THR A 50 -5.90 14.97 -8.31
N ASP A 51 -6.13 16.20 -7.82
CA ASP A 51 -6.65 16.51 -6.48
C ASP A 51 -8.10 16.01 -6.33
N ARG A 52 -8.35 14.77 -6.77
CA ARG A 52 -9.66 14.13 -6.72
C ARG A 52 -9.87 13.59 -5.32
N PRO A 53 -10.95 14.01 -4.63
CA PRO A 53 -11.31 13.44 -3.35
C PRO A 53 -11.74 11.99 -3.54
N TRP A 54 -11.38 11.14 -2.59
CA TRP A 54 -11.92 9.79 -2.50
C TRP A 54 -13.30 9.85 -1.86
N MET A 55 -14.26 9.13 -2.45
CA MET A 55 -15.62 9.02 -1.93
C MET A 55 -15.87 7.60 -1.41
N SER A 56 -16.05 7.48 -0.10
CA SER A 56 -16.36 6.19 0.55
C SER A 56 -17.70 6.29 1.27
N ARG A 57 -18.66 5.43 0.88
CA ARG A 57 -20.07 5.43 1.33
C ARG A 57 -20.69 6.84 1.52
N GLY A 58 -20.45 7.74 0.56
CA GLY A 58 -21.02 9.10 0.57
C GLY A 58 -20.22 10.15 1.34
N VAL A 59 -19.18 9.77 2.09
CA VAL A 59 -18.25 10.69 2.74
C VAL A 59 -17.11 11.05 1.78
N LYS A 60 -16.78 12.34 1.71
CA LYS A 60 -15.71 12.87 0.86
C LYS A 60 -14.44 13.06 1.68
N PHE A 61 -13.38 12.39 1.29
CA PHE A 61 -12.02 12.58 1.82
C PHE A 61 -11.17 13.30 0.78
N PRO A 62 -10.73 14.55 1.04
CA PRO A 62 -9.87 15.29 0.13
C PRO A 62 -8.56 14.59 -0.19
N HIS A 63 -7.95 14.98 -1.31
CA HIS A 63 -6.58 14.57 -1.62
C HIS A 63 -5.64 15.01 -0.48
N GLY A 64 -4.73 14.11 -0.08
CA GLY A 64 -3.81 14.35 1.01
C GLY A 64 -4.35 14.02 2.40
N THR A 65 -5.61 13.60 2.54
CA THR A 65 -6.09 13.01 3.80
C THR A 65 -5.27 11.78 4.13
N GLU A 66 -4.66 11.77 5.32
CA GLU A 66 -3.88 10.65 5.83
C GLU A 66 -4.80 9.70 6.59
N PHE A 67 -4.51 8.41 6.51
CA PHE A 67 -5.23 7.32 7.15
C PHE A 67 -4.25 6.52 7.98
N ARG A 68 -4.73 6.01 9.11
CA ARG A 68 -3.94 5.15 9.98
C ARG A 68 -4.82 4.12 10.67
N SER A 69 -4.25 2.95 10.90
CA SER A 69 -4.78 1.97 11.83
C SER A 69 -3.66 1.23 12.54
N THR A 70 -3.93 0.66 13.71
CA THR A 70 -3.00 -0.23 14.41
C THR A 70 -3.62 -1.61 14.49
N TYR A 71 -2.98 -2.59 13.86
CA TYR A 71 -3.45 -3.97 13.84
C TYR A 71 -2.31 -4.91 14.26
N ASN A 72 -2.57 -5.77 15.24
CA ASN A 72 -1.56 -6.66 15.85
C ASN A 72 -0.27 -5.94 16.30
N GLY A 73 -0.41 -4.70 16.78
CA GLY A 73 0.72 -3.87 17.22
C GLY A 73 1.56 -3.25 16.09
N ILE A 74 1.19 -3.48 14.83
CA ILE A 74 1.78 -2.84 13.65
C ILE A 74 0.90 -1.67 13.24
N GLU A 75 1.50 -0.50 13.07
CA GLU A 75 0.84 0.69 12.55
C GLU A 75 0.86 0.64 11.02
N TYR A 76 -0.32 0.69 10.41
CA TYR A 76 -0.52 0.77 8.97
C TYR A 76 -0.98 2.17 8.62
N THR A 77 -0.37 2.75 7.59
CA THR A 77 -0.71 4.10 7.14
C THR A 77 -1.17 4.09 5.69
N GLY A 78 -2.01 5.06 5.36
CA GLY A 78 -2.49 5.27 4.02
C GLY A 78 -2.72 6.73 3.71
N GLN A 79 -2.91 7.06 2.45
CA GLN A 79 -3.21 8.41 2.02
C GLN A 79 -4.20 8.41 0.86
N VAL A 80 -5.09 9.38 0.85
CA VAL A 80 -5.98 9.59 -0.30
C VAL A 80 -5.17 10.18 -1.45
N ASN A 81 -5.08 9.42 -2.54
CA ASN A 81 -4.41 9.85 -3.75
C ASN A 81 -5.25 9.55 -4.99
N SER A 82 -5.50 10.58 -5.80
CA SER A 82 -6.21 10.46 -7.09
C SER A 82 -7.55 9.73 -6.96
N GLY A 83 -8.36 10.11 -5.97
CA GLY A 83 -9.71 9.57 -5.78
C GLY A 83 -9.80 8.17 -5.15
N ALA A 84 -8.70 7.60 -4.65
CA ALA A 84 -8.70 6.32 -3.94
C ALA A 84 -7.87 6.39 -2.64
N LEU A 85 -8.16 5.50 -1.70
CA LEU A 85 -7.33 5.29 -0.52
C LEU A 85 -6.14 4.41 -0.90
N VAL A 86 -4.93 4.91 -0.68
CA VAL A 86 -3.69 4.16 -0.96
C VAL A 86 -3.07 3.70 0.35
N VAL A 87 -2.97 2.40 0.57
CA VAL A 87 -2.41 1.79 1.79
C VAL A 87 -1.30 0.84 1.37
N GLU A 88 -0.10 0.99 1.94
CA GLU A 88 1.09 0.19 1.55
C GLU A 88 1.34 0.22 0.02
N GLY A 89 0.89 1.30 -0.64
CA GLY A 89 0.95 1.48 -2.08
C GLY A 89 -0.21 0.86 -2.87
N GLU A 90 -1.00 -0.04 -2.31
CA GLU A 90 -2.18 -0.60 -2.97
C GLU A 90 -3.35 0.40 -2.96
N ARG A 91 -4.09 0.46 -4.07
CA ARG A 91 -5.20 1.40 -4.26
C ARG A 91 -6.52 0.70 -3.95
N PHE A 92 -7.32 1.32 -3.09
CA PHE A 92 -8.61 0.81 -2.66
C PHE A 92 -9.71 1.83 -2.89
N ASP A 93 -10.82 1.35 -3.43
CA ASP A 93 -12.01 2.17 -3.64
C ASP A 93 -12.94 2.15 -2.41
N SER A 94 -12.71 1.24 -1.45
CA SER A 94 -13.49 1.14 -0.21
C SER A 94 -12.62 0.97 1.05
N SER A 95 -13.09 1.50 2.18
CA SER A 95 -12.39 1.42 3.47
C SER A 95 -12.33 -0.01 4.02
N SER A 96 -13.36 -0.81 3.78
CA SER A 96 -13.41 -2.22 4.19
C SER A 96 -12.42 -3.09 3.42
N GLU A 97 -12.26 -2.86 2.11
CA GLU A 97 -11.30 -3.59 1.29
C GLU A 97 -9.85 -3.26 1.70
N ALA A 98 -9.57 -1.98 1.99
CA ALA A 98 -8.27 -1.57 2.54
C ALA A 98 -7.99 -2.20 3.91
N ALA A 99 -9.02 -2.37 4.75
CA ALA A 99 -8.86 -3.02 6.04
C ALA A 99 -8.66 -4.55 5.89
N PHE A 100 -9.43 -5.20 5.01
CA PHE A 100 -9.26 -6.61 4.66
C PHE A 100 -7.85 -6.92 4.13
N PHE A 101 -7.27 -6.02 3.35
CA PHE A 101 -5.88 -6.16 2.88
C PHE A 101 -4.87 -6.25 4.03
N ILE A 102 -5.13 -5.58 5.15
CA ILE A 102 -4.26 -5.60 6.34
C ILE A 102 -4.58 -6.79 7.24
N THR A 103 -5.86 -7.05 7.50
CA THR A 103 -6.30 -8.02 8.49
C THR A 103 -6.38 -9.44 7.94
N GLY A 104 -6.63 -9.60 6.64
CA GLY A 104 -7.00 -10.88 6.01
C GLY A 104 -8.43 -11.33 6.32
N ASP A 105 -9.18 -10.55 7.11
CA ASP A 105 -10.53 -10.84 7.60
C ASP A 105 -11.50 -9.71 7.23
N GLU A 106 -12.77 -10.05 7.02
CA GLU A 106 -13.81 -9.05 6.75
C GLU A 106 -14.08 -8.22 8.00
N VAL A 107 -13.56 -6.99 8.03
CA VAL A 107 -13.70 -6.05 9.15
C VAL A 107 -14.41 -4.77 8.71
N ASP A 108 -15.07 -4.10 9.67
CA ASP A 108 -15.70 -2.82 9.40
C ASP A 108 -14.62 -1.72 9.27
N GLY A 109 -14.28 -1.40 8.02
CA GLY A 109 -13.33 -0.36 7.67
C GLY A 109 -13.62 1.00 8.30
N TRP A 110 -14.87 1.28 8.72
CA TRP A 110 -15.21 2.55 9.36
C TRP A 110 -14.72 2.68 10.80
N TYR A 111 -14.63 1.56 11.52
CA TYR A 111 -14.07 1.50 12.87
C TYR A 111 -12.59 1.20 12.86
N PHE A 112 -12.10 0.56 11.80
CA PHE A 112 -10.69 0.21 11.65
C PHE A 112 -9.81 1.44 11.40
N TRP A 113 -10.30 2.40 10.61
CA TRP A 113 -9.49 3.53 10.15
C TRP A 113 -9.72 4.82 10.94
N GLU A 114 -8.62 5.45 11.32
CA GLU A 114 -8.57 6.86 11.66
C GLU A 114 -8.10 7.67 10.44
N CYS A 115 -8.62 8.88 10.28
CA CYS A 115 -8.13 9.81 9.28
C CYS A 115 -7.71 11.15 9.89
N LYS A 116 -6.78 11.81 9.21
CA LYS A 116 -6.33 13.17 9.47
C LYS A 116 -6.57 13.99 8.21
N MET A 117 -7.54 14.91 8.28
CA MET A 117 -7.88 15.77 7.16
C MET A 117 -6.77 16.82 6.93
N PRO A 118 -6.54 17.23 5.67
CA PRO A 118 -5.56 18.27 5.38
C PRO A 118 -5.96 19.57 6.09
N GLY A 119 -5.02 20.12 6.88
CA GLY A 119 -5.24 21.33 7.68
C GLY A 119 -5.72 21.08 9.12
N THR A 120 -5.96 19.82 9.51
CA THR A 120 -6.26 19.45 10.91
C THR A 120 -5.11 18.64 11.50
N ASP A 121 -4.77 18.88 12.78
CA ASP A 121 -3.70 18.15 13.47
C ASP A 121 -4.20 17.01 14.37
N SER A 122 -5.49 16.66 14.27
CA SER A 122 -6.10 15.59 15.07
C SER A 122 -6.52 14.42 14.19
N TRP A 123 -6.16 13.22 14.61
CA TRP A 123 -6.71 11.98 14.08
C TRP A 123 -8.15 11.82 14.57
N LYS A 124 -9.04 11.43 13.66
CA LYS A 124 -10.45 11.12 13.96
C LYS A 124 -10.86 9.85 13.25
N GLY A 125 -11.52 8.94 13.98
CA GLY A 125 -12.13 7.75 13.39
C GLY A 125 -13.07 8.13 12.24
N ILE A 126 -12.97 7.45 11.11
CA ILE A 126 -13.73 7.83 9.91
C ILE A 126 -15.24 7.64 10.09
N ASN A 127 -15.65 6.76 11.02
CA ASN A 127 -17.05 6.62 11.45
C ASN A 127 -17.68 7.93 11.97
N SER A 128 -16.88 8.89 12.45
CA SER A 128 -17.40 10.18 12.91
C SER A 128 -17.91 11.12 11.80
N PHE A 129 -17.64 10.78 10.54
CA PHE A 129 -18.04 11.55 9.36
C PHE A 129 -19.27 10.98 8.63
N ARG A 130 -19.80 9.86 9.12
CA ARG A 130 -21.02 9.22 8.59
C ARG A 130 -22.28 9.91 9.10
#